data_AF-A0A1V4ZQ04-F1
#
_entry.id   AF-A0A1V4ZQ04-F1
#
_cell.length_a   1.000
_cell.length_b   1.000
_cell.length_c   1.000
_cell.angle_alpha   90.00
_cell.angle_beta   90.00
_cell.angle_gamma   90.00
#
_symmetry.space_group_name_H-M   'P 1'
#
loop_
_entity.id
_entity.type
_entity.pdbx_description
1 polymer ?
#
loop_
_entity_poly.entity_id
_entity_poly.type
_entity_poly.pdbx_seq_one_letter_code
_entity_poly.pdbx_strand_id
1 'polypeptide(L)'
;MSEIFILSSIPEQGKTTAALLLERKLKDEGKRVACLQNNKGQNDVGLYLKKGVCHYTIPLEATQGKTMFEQWVPKGYDLYIMEISMPYSPFGAAYVDLFKNVNEAVSFDVRYDWKGHVFDSYSKLWNRSRHGIGRNQNLMAFWDLVHERNNQILLTKTPTVVEGPCVDTTPELHHADELVSDTVNPRMKFPKSSRNIIAFGAFPGEFWDIFPSLKWFGYDPCGFQRSLKRGDYDMAVIGQCKNQDLKFSVRPKNRECICYQPNVYLELKKMQLKKPLTGDYPTILSTIKNNKPGSPICPDGEPYSGYNNRFWVHQKFENTEPVWREENIVYCDGWVLPQYLIREGFLEV
;
A
#
# COMPACT_ATOMS: atom_id res chain seq x y z
N MET A 1 -24.71 -2.83 -1.35
CA MET A 1 -23.57 -3.06 -0.45
C MET A 1 -22.69 -4.08 -1.12
N SER A 2 -21.38 -3.95 -0.97
CA SER A 2 -20.40 -4.90 -1.52
C SER A 2 -19.72 -5.65 -0.38
N GLU A 3 -19.26 -6.87 -0.63
CA GLU A 3 -18.51 -7.65 0.36
C GLU A 3 -17.04 -7.24 0.37
N ILE A 4 -16.38 -7.38 1.52
CA ILE A 4 -14.94 -7.14 1.66
C ILE A 4 -14.29 -8.24 2.49
N PHE A 5 -13.27 -8.89 1.93
CA PHE A 5 -12.39 -9.81 2.65
C PHE A 5 -11.19 -9.04 3.18
N ILE A 6 -10.96 -9.10 4.48
CA ILE A 6 -9.75 -8.52 5.08
C ILE A 6 -8.71 -9.63 5.20
N LEU A 7 -7.60 -9.50 4.49
CA LEU A 7 -6.44 -10.37 4.63
C LEU A 7 -5.36 -9.60 5.39
N SER A 8 -4.95 -10.10 6.55
CA SER A 8 -3.94 -9.44 7.39
C SER A 8 -2.77 -10.36 7.70
N SER A 9 -1.56 -9.83 7.71
CA SER A 9 -0.36 -10.52 8.20
C SER A 9 0.86 -9.59 8.21
N ILE A 10 1.92 -10.01 8.89
CA ILE A 10 3.26 -9.47 8.63
C ILE A 10 3.75 -9.87 7.22
N PRO A 11 4.80 -9.23 6.67
CA PRO A 11 5.35 -9.59 5.37
C PRO A 11 5.79 -11.07 5.26
N GLU A 12 5.83 -11.57 4.02
CA GLU A 12 6.39 -12.89 3.64
C GLU A 12 5.57 -14.13 4.10
N GLN A 13 4.33 -13.92 4.55
CA GLN A 13 3.41 -14.99 5.00
C GLN A 13 2.39 -15.43 3.93
N GLY A 14 2.67 -15.20 2.64
CA GLY A 14 1.79 -15.66 1.56
C GLY A 14 0.49 -14.86 1.35
N LYS A 15 0.26 -13.78 2.12
CA LYS A 15 -0.94 -12.92 2.04
C LYS A 15 -1.29 -12.47 0.61
N THR A 16 -0.33 -11.93 -0.13
CA THR A 16 -0.57 -11.43 -1.50
C THR A 16 -0.85 -12.58 -2.47
N THR A 17 -0.21 -13.74 -2.30
CA THR A 17 -0.54 -14.94 -3.09
C THR A 17 -1.99 -15.35 -2.84
N ALA A 18 -2.41 -15.44 -1.58
CA ALA A 18 -3.80 -15.74 -1.22
C ALA A 18 -4.78 -14.71 -1.81
N ALA A 19 -4.47 -13.42 -1.71
CA ALA A 19 -5.30 -12.35 -2.28
C ALA A 19 -5.53 -12.53 -3.79
N LEU A 20 -4.48 -12.87 -4.53
CA LEU A 20 -4.53 -13.07 -5.97
C LEU A 20 -5.24 -14.37 -6.37
N LEU A 21 -5.15 -15.43 -5.57
CA LEU A 21 -5.89 -16.67 -5.80
C LEU A 21 -7.37 -16.48 -5.52
N LEU A 22 -7.72 -15.77 -4.44
CA LEU A 22 -9.10 -15.41 -4.12
C LEU A 22 -9.70 -14.49 -5.20
N GLU A 23 -8.94 -13.50 -5.68
CA GLU A 23 -9.37 -12.62 -6.77
C GLU A 23 -9.70 -13.42 -8.04
N ARG A 24 -8.82 -14.35 -8.41
CA ARG A 24 -9.03 -15.21 -9.57
C ARG A 24 -10.27 -16.07 -9.40
N LYS A 25 -10.38 -16.79 -8.29
CA LYS A 25 -11.54 -17.66 -7.99
C LYS A 25 -12.86 -16.90 -8.10
N LEU A 26 -12.95 -15.73 -7.47
CA LEU A 26 -14.16 -14.90 -7.49
C LEU A 26 -14.48 -14.35 -8.89
N LYS A 27 -13.47 -14.06 -9.71
CA LYS A 27 -13.68 -13.66 -11.11
C LYS A 27 -14.12 -14.82 -12.00
N ASP A 28 -13.60 -16.01 -11.76
CA ASP A 28 -14.05 -17.23 -12.45
C ASP A 28 -15.53 -17.52 -12.11
N GLU A 29 -15.99 -17.09 -10.94
CA GLU A 29 -17.41 -17.08 -10.52
C GLU A 29 -18.21 -15.87 -11.07
N GLY A 30 -17.62 -15.05 -11.95
CA GLY A 30 -18.28 -13.94 -12.62
C GLY A 30 -18.38 -12.64 -11.82
N LYS A 31 -17.66 -12.51 -10.70
CA LYS A 31 -17.67 -11.30 -9.86
C LYS A 31 -16.68 -10.25 -10.37
N ARG A 32 -17.04 -8.97 -10.23
CA ARG A 32 -16.08 -7.86 -10.37
C ARG A 32 -15.37 -7.65 -9.03
N VAL A 33 -14.06 -7.87 -9.01
CA VAL A 33 -13.24 -7.82 -7.80
C VAL A 33 -12.20 -6.72 -7.88
N ALA A 34 -12.00 -6.00 -6.77
CA ALA A 34 -10.91 -5.06 -6.60
C ALA A 34 -10.08 -5.37 -5.35
N CYS A 35 -8.76 -5.32 -5.48
CA CYS A 35 -7.85 -5.47 -4.35
C CYS A 35 -7.54 -4.09 -3.74
N LEU A 36 -7.60 -3.98 -2.42
CA LEU A 36 -7.30 -2.76 -1.67
C LEU A 36 -6.05 -3.00 -0.81
N GLN A 37 -5.22 -1.97 -0.61
CA GLN A 37 -4.00 -2.10 0.18
C GLN A 37 -3.80 -0.87 1.08
N ASN A 38 -3.38 -1.09 2.32
CA ASN A 38 -3.14 -0.02 3.30
C ASN A 38 -1.86 0.81 3.04
N ASN A 39 -0.88 0.21 2.37
CA ASN A 39 0.29 0.91 1.85
C ASN A 39 0.80 0.14 0.63
N LYS A 40 0.73 0.75 -0.56
CA LYS A 40 1.26 0.12 -1.77
C LYS A 40 2.78 0.25 -1.77
N GLY A 41 3.44 -0.86 -1.48
CA GLY A 41 4.88 -0.98 -1.72
C GLY A 41 5.18 -1.14 -3.21
N GLN A 42 6.40 -0.76 -3.60
CA GLN A 42 6.96 -1.00 -4.95
C GLN A 42 6.88 -2.48 -5.38
N ASN A 43 6.82 -3.39 -4.40
CA ASN A 43 6.96 -4.83 -4.59
C ASN A 43 5.67 -5.48 -5.11
N ASP A 44 4.50 -4.95 -4.76
CA ASP A 44 3.23 -5.63 -5.03
C ASP A 44 2.57 -5.07 -6.28
N VAL A 45 2.68 -3.76 -6.53
CA VAL A 45 2.09 -3.09 -7.70
C VAL A 45 2.50 -3.75 -9.01
N GLY A 46 3.78 -4.06 -9.17
CA GLY A 46 4.26 -4.74 -10.38
C GLY A 46 3.63 -6.11 -10.58
N LEU A 47 3.34 -6.84 -9.49
CA LEU A 47 2.69 -8.15 -9.53
C LEU A 47 1.20 -8.00 -9.91
N TYR A 48 0.49 -7.09 -9.26
CA TYR A 48 -0.93 -6.79 -9.55
C TYR A 48 -1.13 -6.33 -11.00
N LEU A 49 -0.32 -5.38 -11.46
CA LEU A 49 -0.38 -4.88 -12.83
C LEU A 49 -0.09 -5.96 -13.87
N LYS A 50 0.94 -6.80 -13.66
CA LYS A 50 1.25 -7.91 -14.58
C LYS A 50 0.13 -8.94 -14.67
N LYS A 51 -0.67 -9.09 -13.61
CA LYS A 51 -1.82 -10.00 -13.56
C LYS A 51 -3.13 -9.34 -14.02
N GLY A 52 -3.10 -8.07 -14.42
CA GLY A 52 -4.30 -7.33 -14.85
C GLY A 52 -5.34 -7.17 -13.74
N VAL A 53 -4.89 -7.08 -12.48
CA VAL A 53 -5.79 -7.00 -11.32
C VAL A 53 -6.04 -5.53 -10.95
N CYS A 54 -7.31 -5.17 -10.82
CA CYS A 54 -7.73 -3.86 -10.30
C CYS A 54 -7.27 -3.74 -8.84
N HIS A 55 -6.40 -2.77 -8.56
CA HIS A 55 -5.80 -2.62 -7.23
C HIS A 55 -5.70 -1.14 -6.83
N TYR A 56 -6.07 -0.82 -5.60
CA TYR A 56 -6.22 0.54 -5.07
C TYR A 56 -5.56 0.71 -3.71
N THR A 57 -5.04 1.90 -3.44
CA THR A 57 -4.51 2.24 -2.13
C THR A 57 -5.60 2.94 -1.34
N ILE A 58 -5.76 2.53 -0.09
CA ILE A 58 -6.56 3.29 0.87
C ILE A 58 -5.58 4.11 1.71
N PRO A 59 -5.71 5.45 1.78
CA PRO A 59 -4.81 6.27 2.57
C PRO A 59 -5.13 6.16 4.07
N LEU A 60 -4.14 6.50 4.90
CA LEU A 60 -4.24 6.37 6.35
C LEU A 60 -5.40 7.20 6.94
N GLU A 61 -5.70 8.37 6.39
CA GLU A 61 -6.84 9.19 6.84
C GLU A 61 -8.20 8.49 6.71
N ALA A 62 -8.31 7.50 5.82
CA ALA A 62 -9.53 6.74 5.63
C ALA A 62 -9.84 5.83 6.84
N THR A 63 -8.89 5.59 7.74
CA THR A 63 -9.07 4.73 8.93
C THR A 63 -9.77 5.40 10.10
N GLN A 64 -10.11 6.68 9.98
CA GLN A 64 -10.81 7.45 11.02
C GLN A 64 -12.23 6.93 11.30
N GLY A 65 -12.79 6.15 10.39
CA GLY A 65 -14.03 5.43 10.60
C GLY A 65 -14.56 4.79 9.32
N LYS A 66 -15.53 3.88 9.44
CA LYS A 66 -16.09 3.14 8.29
C LYS A 66 -16.65 4.06 7.20
N THR A 67 -17.33 5.14 7.58
CA THR A 67 -17.86 6.13 6.62
C THR A 67 -16.73 6.82 5.85
N MET A 68 -15.63 7.17 6.52
CA MET A 68 -14.46 7.78 5.86
C MET A 68 -13.76 6.78 4.95
N PHE A 69 -13.61 5.54 5.41
CA PHE A 69 -13.09 4.43 4.62
C PHE A 69 -13.86 4.28 3.30
N GLU A 70 -15.18 4.20 3.38
CA GLU A 70 -16.08 4.08 2.23
C GLU A 70 -15.95 5.22 1.20
N GLN A 71 -15.58 6.43 1.63
CA GLN A 71 -15.29 7.54 0.72
C GLN A 71 -14.11 7.27 -0.20
N TRP A 72 -13.17 6.42 0.23
CA TRP A 72 -11.97 6.07 -0.52
C TRP A 72 -12.10 4.77 -1.33
N VAL A 73 -13.12 3.94 -1.06
CA VAL A 73 -13.34 2.69 -1.79
C VAL A 73 -14.00 2.96 -3.15
N PRO A 74 -13.40 2.54 -4.28
CA PRO A 74 -13.92 2.81 -5.63
C PRO A 74 -15.19 2.04 -5.93
N LYS A 75 -16.20 2.70 -6.48
CA LYS A 75 -17.45 2.06 -6.94
C LYS A 75 -17.23 1.13 -8.12
N GLY A 76 -18.18 0.22 -8.33
CA GLY A 76 -18.27 -0.61 -9.54
C GLY A 76 -17.79 -2.05 -9.36
N TYR A 77 -17.50 -2.46 -8.13
CA TYR A 77 -17.09 -3.83 -7.80
C TYR A 77 -18.10 -4.50 -6.88
N ASP A 78 -18.25 -5.79 -7.07
CA ASP A 78 -19.17 -6.62 -6.29
C ASP A 78 -18.48 -7.07 -4.98
N LEU A 79 -17.16 -7.29 -5.03
CA LEU A 79 -16.33 -7.66 -3.89
C LEU A 79 -14.99 -6.91 -3.85
N TYR A 80 -14.47 -6.76 -2.64
CA TYR A 80 -13.15 -6.19 -2.36
C TYR A 80 -12.29 -7.17 -1.56
N ILE A 81 -10.99 -7.18 -1.83
CA ILE A 81 -10.02 -7.93 -1.01
C ILE A 81 -9.02 -6.92 -0.46
N MET A 82 -9.09 -6.61 0.82
CA MET A 82 -8.19 -5.67 1.46
C MET A 82 -7.03 -6.38 2.15
N GLU A 83 -5.84 -6.10 1.66
CA GLU A 83 -4.60 -6.51 2.27
C GLU A 83 -4.12 -5.49 3.30
N ILE A 84 -3.95 -5.94 4.54
CA ILE A 84 -3.36 -5.16 5.63
C ILE A 84 -2.00 -5.78 5.98
N SER A 85 -0.93 -5.06 5.65
CA SER A 85 0.42 -5.42 6.08
C SER A 85 0.70 -4.86 7.47
N MET A 86 1.45 -5.60 8.29
CA MET A 86 1.84 -5.20 9.65
C MET A 86 0.65 -4.85 10.56
N PRO A 87 -0.35 -5.74 10.71
CA PRO A 87 -1.60 -5.45 11.43
C PRO A 87 -1.39 -5.09 12.92
N TYR A 88 -0.26 -5.50 13.52
CA TYR A 88 0.10 -5.20 14.91
C TYR A 88 0.87 -3.89 15.10
N SER A 89 1.07 -3.11 14.03
CA SER A 89 1.63 -1.75 14.10
C SER A 89 0.49 -0.72 14.23
N PRO A 90 0.73 0.50 14.73
CA PRO A 90 -0.30 1.55 14.75
C PRO A 90 -0.95 1.81 13.39
N PHE A 91 -0.16 1.69 12.31
CA PHE A 91 -0.62 1.91 10.94
C PHE A 91 -1.48 0.77 10.42
N GLY A 92 -1.15 -0.49 10.71
CA GLY A 92 -1.97 -1.65 10.32
C GLY A 92 -3.21 -1.80 11.20
N ALA A 93 -3.05 -1.61 12.51
CA ALA A 93 -4.10 -1.67 13.52
C ALA A 93 -5.25 -0.71 13.20
N ALA A 94 -4.93 0.50 12.71
CA ALA A 94 -5.93 1.48 12.31
C ALA A 94 -6.90 0.94 11.24
N TYR A 95 -6.42 0.10 10.32
CA TYR A 95 -7.28 -0.54 9.31
C TYR A 95 -8.02 -1.75 9.86
N VAL A 96 -7.34 -2.61 10.64
CA VAL A 96 -8.01 -3.77 11.27
C VAL A 96 -9.18 -3.30 12.13
N ASP A 97 -9.01 -2.18 12.82
CA ASP A 97 -10.02 -1.62 13.70
C ASP A 97 -11.38 -1.34 13.04
N LEU A 98 -11.39 -1.11 11.72
CA LEU A 98 -12.60 -0.84 10.94
C LEU A 98 -13.52 -2.06 10.75
N PHE A 99 -13.00 -3.29 10.93
CA PHE A 99 -13.66 -4.51 10.47
C PHE A 99 -13.80 -5.53 11.58
N LYS A 100 -14.95 -6.21 11.66
CA LYS A 100 -15.20 -7.27 12.64
C LYS A 100 -14.60 -8.61 12.22
N ASN A 101 -14.51 -8.82 10.91
CA ASN A 101 -14.07 -10.08 10.31
C ASN A 101 -12.68 -9.90 9.69
N VAL A 102 -11.73 -10.74 10.10
CA VAL A 102 -10.35 -10.71 9.63
C VAL A 102 -9.93 -12.13 9.25
N ASN A 103 -9.24 -12.27 8.13
CA ASN A 103 -8.58 -13.51 7.77
C ASN A 103 -7.07 -13.30 7.91
N GLU A 104 -6.46 -13.99 8.86
CA GLU A 104 -5.04 -13.85 9.13
C GLU A 104 -4.23 -14.90 8.36
N ALA A 105 -3.36 -14.43 7.47
CA ALA A 105 -2.50 -15.30 6.69
C ALA A 105 -1.28 -15.71 7.52
N VAL A 106 -1.13 -17.01 7.80
CA VAL A 106 -0.06 -17.57 8.63
C VAL A 106 0.70 -18.63 7.83
N SER A 107 2.02 -18.48 7.68
CA SER A 107 2.82 -19.50 7.01
C SER A 107 2.81 -20.80 7.83
N PHE A 108 2.64 -21.93 7.17
CA PHE A 108 2.48 -23.23 7.81
C PHE A 108 3.58 -23.53 8.83
N ASP A 109 4.83 -23.23 8.50
CA ASP A 109 6.00 -23.50 9.34
C ASP A 109 6.00 -22.76 10.70
N VAL A 110 5.27 -21.65 10.82
CA VAL A 110 5.23 -20.82 12.04
C VAL A 110 3.90 -20.92 12.78
N ARG A 111 2.97 -21.75 12.32
CA ARG A 111 1.58 -21.80 12.83
C ARG A 111 1.47 -22.10 14.33
N TYR A 112 2.39 -22.89 14.89
CA TYR A 112 2.37 -23.26 16.30
C TYR A 112 3.03 -22.22 17.23
N ASP A 113 3.83 -21.29 16.69
CA ASP A 113 4.45 -20.19 17.44
C ASP A 113 4.27 -18.87 16.69
N TRP A 114 3.02 -18.61 16.29
CA TRP A 114 2.71 -17.43 15.49
C TRP A 114 3.02 -16.13 16.25
N LYS A 115 2.66 -16.09 17.54
CA LYS A 115 2.90 -14.93 18.40
C LYS A 115 4.39 -14.63 18.59
N GLY A 116 5.21 -15.66 18.83
CA GLY A 116 6.66 -15.52 18.92
C GLY A 116 7.27 -15.04 17.59
N HIS A 117 6.83 -15.62 16.48
CA HIS A 117 7.30 -15.22 15.14
C HIS A 117 6.96 -13.76 14.80
N VAL A 118 5.76 -13.29 15.16
CA VAL A 118 5.37 -11.88 15.01
C VAL A 118 6.26 -10.99 15.86
N PHE A 119 6.43 -11.31 17.15
CA PHE A 119 7.30 -10.54 18.05
C PHE A 119 8.72 -10.39 17.50
N ASP A 120 9.31 -11.49 17.03
CA ASP A 120 10.65 -11.52 16.44
C ASP A 120 10.74 -10.67 15.17
N SER A 121 9.70 -10.72 14.34
CA SER A 121 9.64 -9.97 13.08
C SER A 121 9.62 -8.47 13.33
N TYR A 122 8.79 -8.00 14.26
CA TYR A 122 8.78 -6.60 14.68
C TYR A 122 10.11 -6.22 15.32
N SER A 123 10.66 -7.05 16.21
CA SER A 123 11.94 -6.80 16.86
C SER A 123 13.08 -6.62 15.86
N LYS A 124 13.16 -7.49 14.84
CA LYS A 124 14.15 -7.39 13.76
C LYS A 124 13.97 -6.13 12.92
N LEU A 125 12.74 -5.74 12.59
CA LEU A 125 12.46 -4.52 11.84
C LEU A 125 12.99 -3.29 12.59
N TRP A 126 12.76 -3.22 13.91
CA TRP A 126 13.20 -2.10 14.73
C TRP A 126 14.70 -2.11 15.01
N ASN A 127 15.33 -3.28 15.19
CA ASN A 127 16.79 -3.37 15.33
C ASN A 127 17.55 -2.92 14.08
N ARG A 128 16.96 -3.04 12.88
CA ARG A 128 17.53 -2.49 11.63
C ARG A 128 17.44 -0.97 11.56
N SER A 129 16.54 -0.36 12.33
CA SER A 129 16.51 1.07 12.57
C SER A 129 17.66 1.35 13.54
N ARG A 130 18.71 2.07 13.11
CA ARG A 130 20.03 2.20 13.78
C ARG A 130 20.05 2.65 15.26
N HIS A 131 18.91 2.76 15.91
CA HIS A 131 18.71 3.32 17.23
C HIS A 131 17.85 2.42 18.14
N GLY A 132 17.42 1.23 17.68
CA GLY A 132 16.78 0.22 18.53
C GLY A 132 15.37 0.55 19.04
N ILE A 133 14.87 -0.30 19.94
CA ILE A 133 13.55 -0.21 20.59
C ILE A 133 13.70 0.52 21.93
N GLY A 134 12.86 1.52 22.20
CA GLY A 134 12.84 2.21 23.49
C GLY A 134 12.37 1.30 24.63
N ARG A 135 12.81 1.57 25.87
CA ARG A 135 12.51 0.74 27.06
C ARG A 135 11.01 0.56 27.37
N ASN A 136 10.15 1.44 26.87
CA ASN A 136 8.71 1.46 27.19
C ASN A 136 7.83 0.93 26.04
N GLN A 137 8.41 0.35 25.00
CA GLN A 137 7.66 -0.02 23.82
C GLN A 137 7.11 -1.45 23.89
N ASN A 138 5.79 -1.57 23.91
CA ASN A 138 5.10 -2.84 23.74
C ASN A 138 4.83 -3.10 22.24
N LEU A 139 5.70 -3.89 21.59
CA LEU A 139 5.56 -4.27 20.18
C LEU A 139 4.31 -5.11 19.88
N MET A 140 3.72 -5.71 20.92
CA MET A 140 2.53 -6.55 20.82
C MET A 140 1.29 -5.87 21.38
N ALA A 141 1.31 -4.53 21.54
CA ALA A 141 0.20 -3.76 22.11
C ALA A 141 -1.14 -3.95 21.38
N PHE A 142 -1.11 -4.36 20.10
CA PHE A 142 -2.30 -4.59 19.28
C PHE A 142 -2.53 -6.05 18.93
N TRP A 143 -1.88 -6.99 19.63
CA TRP A 143 -2.10 -8.43 19.42
C TRP A 143 -3.58 -8.80 19.59
N ASP A 144 -4.15 -8.38 20.71
CA ASP A 144 -5.53 -8.69 21.08
C ASP A 144 -6.54 -7.97 20.17
N LEU A 145 -6.18 -6.78 19.64
CA LEU A 145 -7.02 -6.04 18.67
C LEU A 145 -7.34 -6.88 17.41
N VAL A 146 -6.43 -7.77 17.00
CA VAL A 146 -6.65 -8.70 15.88
C VAL A 146 -7.32 -9.98 16.35
N HIS A 147 -6.84 -10.57 17.45
CA HIS A 147 -7.22 -11.93 17.87
C HIS A 147 -8.53 -12.02 18.66
N GLU A 148 -9.03 -10.91 19.23
CA GLU A 148 -10.34 -10.86 19.87
C GLU A 148 -11.49 -10.59 18.87
N ARG A 149 -11.17 -10.40 17.58
CA ARG A 149 -12.15 -10.30 16.49
C ARG A 149 -12.59 -11.67 16.01
N ASN A 150 -13.54 -11.71 15.08
CA ASN A 150 -13.80 -12.94 14.32
C ASN A 150 -12.63 -13.17 13.35
N ASN A 151 -11.54 -13.73 13.88
CA ASN A 151 -10.28 -13.99 13.18
C ASN A 151 -10.26 -15.41 12.64
N GLN A 152 -10.34 -15.55 11.32
CA GLN A 152 -10.17 -16.81 10.62
C GLN A 152 -8.71 -16.99 10.22
N ILE A 153 -8.08 -18.09 10.64
CA ILE A 153 -6.72 -18.40 10.17
C ILE A 153 -6.80 -18.93 8.74
N LEU A 154 -5.97 -18.33 7.87
CA LEU A 154 -5.69 -18.81 6.52
C LEU A 154 -4.25 -19.33 6.49
N LEU A 155 -4.08 -20.64 6.51
CA LEU A 155 -2.73 -21.23 6.47
C LEU A 155 -2.15 -21.12 5.06
N THR A 156 -0.90 -20.71 4.93
CA THR A 156 -0.22 -20.60 3.64
C THR A 156 1.01 -21.47 3.57
N LYS A 157 1.43 -21.83 2.35
CA LYS A 157 2.57 -22.72 2.11
C LYS A 157 2.37 -24.10 2.76
N THR A 158 1.12 -24.58 2.80
CA THR A 158 0.83 -25.89 3.40
C THR A 158 1.37 -27.01 2.49
N PRO A 159 2.00 -28.06 3.05
CA PRO A 159 2.56 -29.15 2.25
C PRO A 159 1.45 -30.00 1.59
N THR A 160 0.28 -30.06 2.21
CA THR A 160 -0.95 -30.70 1.71
C THR A 160 -2.15 -29.81 2.05
N VAL A 161 -3.31 -30.14 1.51
CA VAL A 161 -4.60 -29.60 1.98
C VAL A 161 -4.77 -29.95 3.47
N VAL A 162 -5.28 -28.99 4.23
CA VAL A 162 -5.57 -29.11 5.67
C VAL A 162 -7.01 -28.69 5.92
N GLU A 163 -7.54 -28.99 7.12
CA GLU A 163 -8.85 -28.49 7.52
C GLU A 163 -8.84 -26.96 7.62
N GLY A 164 -9.83 -26.32 7.01
CA GLY A 164 -9.99 -24.87 6.96
C GLY A 164 -9.28 -24.18 5.78
N PRO A 165 -9.48 -22.85 5.64
CA PRO A 165 -8.87 -22.05 4.58
C PRO A 165 -7.37 -22.25 4.50
N CYS A 166 -6.88 -22.68 3.34
CA CYS A 166 -5.44 -22.82 3.12
C CYS A 166 -4.97 -22.56 1.69
N VAL A 167 -3.72 -22.13 1.56
CA VAL A 167 -2.97 -22.08 0.30
C VAL A 167 -1.82 -23.06 0.37
N ASP A 168 -1.83 -24.06 -0.51
CA ASP A 168 -0.80 -25.08 -0.55
C ASP A 168 0.46 -24.66 -1.33
N THR A 169 1.43 -25.56 -1.40
CA THR A 169 2.68 -25.35 -2.16
C THR A 169 2.51 -25.40 -3.68
N THR A 170 1.34 -25.82 -4.19
CA THR A 170 0.96 -25.81 -5.62
C THR A 170 0.19 -24.54 -6.02
N PRO A 171 0.47 -23.44 -5.32
CA PRO A 171 -0.40 -22.27 -5.12
C PRO A 171 -1.90 -22.42 -5.46
N GLU A 172 -2.59 -23.36 -4.83
CA GLU A 172 -4.06 -23.46 -4.90
C GLU A 172 -4.71 -22.98 -3.58
N LEU A 173 -5.86 -22.30 -3.67
CA LEU A 173 -6.64 -21.84 -2.52
C LEU A 173 -7.80 -22.81 -2.27
N HIS A 174 -7.75 -23.50 -1.14
CA HIS A 174 -8.76 -24.45 -0.67
C HIS A 174 -9.65 -23.81 0.41
N HIS A 175 -10.88 -24.32 0.55
CA HIS A 175 -11.82 -23.90 1.60
C HIS A 175 -12.09 -22.37 1.62
N ALA A 176 -12.13 -21.74 0.45
CA ALA A 176 -12.29 -20.28 0.34
C ALA A 176 -13.66 -19.78 0.84
N ASP A 177 -14.66 -20.65 0.85
CA ASP A 177 -16.01 -20.40 1.37
C ASP A 177 -16.06 -20.29 2.90
N GLU A 178 -15.04 -20.78 3.60
CA GLU A 178 -14.89 -20.65 5.05
C GLU A 178 -14.20 -19.32 5.45
N LEU A 179 -13.71 -18.52 4.48
CA LEU A 179 -13.18 -17.19 4.77
C LEU A 179 -14.29 -16.24 5.23
N VAL A 180 -13.97 -15.40 6.21
CA VAL A 180 -14.92 -14.44 6.77
C VAL A 180 -14.86 -13.10 6.02
N SER A 181 -16.02 -12.45 5.83
CA SER A 181 -16.12 -11.17 5.12
C SER A 181 -16.91 -10.14 5.92
N ASP A 182 -16.68 -8.87 5.63
CA ASP A 182 -17.48 -7.75 6.10
C ASP A 182 -18.24 -7.13 4.93
N THR A 183 -19.04 -6.10 5.19
CA THR A 183 -19.73 -5.33 4.14
C THR A 183 -19.30 -3.87 4.12
N VAL A 184 -19.23 -3.28 2.94
CA VAL A 184 -18.91 -1.86 2.72
C VAL A 184 -19.86 -1.24 1.70
N ASN A 185 -19.99 0.08 1.74
CA ASN A 185 -20.72 0.87 0.75
C ASN A 185 -19.77 1.81 -0.01
N PRO A 186 -19.11 1.35 -1.09
CA PRO A 186 -18.13 2.13 -1.85
C PRO A 186 -18.67 3.45 -2.38
N ARG A 187 -17.89 4.54 -2.23
CA ARG A 187 -18.32 5.89 -2.65
C ARG A 187 -17.40 6.57 -3.66
N MET A 188 -16.14 6.17 -3.76
CA MET A 188 -15.15 6.84 -4.62
C MET A 188 -15.48 6.66 -6.10
N LYS A 189 -15.30 7.73 -6.87
CA LYS A 189 -15.33 7.73 -8.34
C LYS A 189 -14.10 8.48 -8.84
N PHE A 190 -13.42 7.90 -9.81
CA PHE A 190 -12.31 8.56 -10.48
C PHE A 190 -12.82 9.41 -11.66
N PRO A 191 -12.27 10.61 -11.88
CA PRO A 191 -12.43 11.30 -13.15
C PRO A 191 -11.83 10.45 -14.27
N LYS A 192 -12.29 10.65 -15.50
CA LYS A 192 -11.79 9.96 -16.69
C LYS A 192 -11.22 10.99 -17.66
N SER A 193 -10.00 10.75 -18.11
CA SER A 193 -9.28 11.61 -19.04
C SER A 193 -8.86 10.82 -20.28
N SER A 194 -8.92 11.46 -21.44
CA SER A 194 -8.50 10.87 -22.72
C SER A 194 -7.02 11.11 -23.03
N ARG A 195 -6.29 11.82 -22.15
CA ARG A 195 -4.86 12.11 -22.29
C ARG A 195 -4.06 10.83 -22.47
N ASN A 196 -3.11 10.84 -23.41
CA ASN A 196 -2.21 9.74 -23.68
C ASN A 196 -1.07 9.71 -22.66
N ILE A 197 -1.11 8.73 -21.76
CA ILE A 197 -0.13 8.62 -20.67
C ILE A 197 0.87 7.50 -20.96
N ILE A 198 2.14 7.76 -20.71
CA ILE A 198 3.17 6.71 -20.63
C ILE A 198 3.65 6.56 -19.20
N ALA A 199 3.86 5.32 -18.74
CA ALA A 199 4.30 5.06 -17.38
C ALA A 199 5.43 4.03 -17.31
N PHE A 200 6.30 4.17 -16.31
CA PHE A 200 7.37 3.25 -15.97
C PHE A 200 7.35 2.91 -14.48
N GLY A 201 7.79 1.71 -14.11
CA GLY A 201 7.92 1.30 -12.71
C GLY A 201 6.59 1.10 -11.99
N ALA A 202 6.62 1.12 -10.67
CA ALA A 202 5.48 1.00 -9.78
C ALA A 202 4.89 2.38 -9.46
N PHE A 203 3.60 2.56 -9.70
CA PHE A 203 2.84 3.78 -9.43
C PHE A 203 1.44 3.42 -8.92
N PRO A 204 0.68 4.37 -8.34
CA PRO A 204 -0.69 4.12 -7.90
C PRO A 204 -1.58 3.57 -9.03
N GLY A 205 -2.16 2.38 -8.83
CA GLY A 205 -3.08 1.73 -9.79
C GLY A 205 -4.27 2.60 -10.24
N GLU A 206 -4.63 3.60 -9.44
CA GLU A 206 -5.62 4.65 -9.71
C GLU A 206 -5.39 5.36 -11.05
N PHE A 207 -4.14 5.48 -11.52
CA PHE A 207 -3.83 6.05 -12.83
C PHE A 207 -4.49 5.28 -13.99
N TRP A 208 -4.68 3.97 -13.89
CA TRP A 208 -5.34 3.18 -14.95
C TRP A 208 -6.82 3.50 -15.08
N ASP A 209 -7.46 3.81 -13.96
CA ASP A 209 -8.83 4.26 -14.00
C ASP A 209 -8.92 5.69 -14.53
N ILE A 210 -8.04 6.58 -14.10
CA ILE A 210 -8.08 7.97 -14.54
C ILE A 210 -7.75 8.09 -16.04
N PHE A 211 -6.80 7.27 -16.52
CA PHE A 211 -6.29 7.30 -17.89
C PHE A 211 -6.38 5.90 -18.53
N PRO A 212 -7.53 5.54 -19.13
CA PRO A 212 -7.72 4.21 -19.72
C PRO A 212 -6.76 3.87 -20.88
N SER A 213 -6.20 4.88 -21.55
CA SER A 213 -5.21 4.73 -22.63
C SER A 213 -3.75 4.65 -22.15
N LEU A 214 -3.52 4.58 -20.83
CA LEU A 214 -2.18 4.53 -20.25
C LEU A 214 -1.38 3.36 -20.82
N LYS A 215 -0.16 3.65 -21.27
CA LYS A 215 0.82 2.65 -21.70
C LYS A 215 1.88 2.44 -20.63
N TRP A 216 1.91 1.25 -20.04
CA TRP A 216 2.91 0.88 -19.05
C TRP A 216 4.09 0.11 -19.69
N PHE A 217 5.30 0.60 -19.48
CA PHE A 217 6.55 -0.02 -19.95
C PHE A 217 7.10 -1.06 -18.96
N GLY A 218 6.33 -1.46 -17.95
CA GLY A 218 6.84 -2.34 -16.90
C GLY A 218 8.02 -1.69 -16.18
N TYR A 219 9.09 -2.48 -16.02
CA TYR A 219 10.37 -2.02 -15.49
C TYR A 219 11.44 -1.93 -16.58
N ASP A 220 11.07 -1.61 -17.84
CA ASP A 220 12.00 -1.35 -18.94
C ASP A 220 12.35 0.16 -19.03
N PRO A 221 13.45 0.62 -18.42
CA PRO A 221 13.84 2.03 -18.48
C PRO A 221 14.25 2.47 -19.89
N CYS A 222 14.78 1.56 -20.72
CA CYS A 222 15.28 1.86 -22.05
C CYS A 222 14.13 2.08 -23.04
N GLY A 223 13.10 1.23 -23.00
CA GLY A 223 11.86 1.42 -23.74
C GLY A 223 11.16 2.71 -23.36
N PHE A 224 11.04 2.97 -22.05
CA PHE A 224 10.43 4.20 -21.56
C PHE A 224 11.18 5.45 -22.00
N GLN A 225 12.51 5.52 -21.83
CA GLN A 225 13.30 6.69 -22.27
C GLN A 225 13.23 6.94 -23.78
N ARG A 226 13.14 5.87 -24.60
CA ARG A 226 12.92 6.02 -26.05
C ARG A 226 11.58 6.69 -26.35
N SER A 227 10.50 6.30 -25.67
CA SER A 227 9.20 6.96 -25.81
C SER A 227 9.17 8.37 -25.23
N LEU A 228 9.83 8.59 -24.09
CA LEU A 228 9.99 9.91 -23.49
C LEU A 228 10.67 10.90 -24.46
N LYS A 229 11.70 10.44 -25.18
CA LYS A 229 12.41 11.22 -26.20
C LYS A 229 11.57 11.51 -27.45
N ARG A 230 10.69 10.60 -27.87
CA ARG A 230 9.81 10.80 -29.04
C ARG A 230 8.77 11.89 -28.80
N GLY A 231 8.24 11.98 -27.57
CA GLY A 231 7.29 13.04 -27.20
C GLY A 231 5.83 12.78 -27.58
N ASP A 232 5.51 11.55 -28.02
CA ASP A 232 4.16 11.11 -28.38
C ASP A 232 3.33 10.73 -27.14
N TYR A 233 3.17 11.68 -26.22
CA TYR A 233 2.38 11.55 -24.99
C TYR A 233 1.99 12.93 -24.45
N ASP A 234 0.93 12.97 -23.64
CA ASP A 234 0.46 14.19 -22.98
C ASP A 234 1.04 14.35 -21.58
N MET A 235 1.27 13.24 -20.87
CA MET A 235 1.98 13.21 -19.59
C MET A 235 2.74 11.89 -19.39
N ALA A 236 3.84 11.95 -18.64
CA ALA A 236 4.61 10.79 -18.22
C ALA A 236 4.43 10.52 -16.71
N VAL A 237 4.42 9.24 -16.31
CA VAL A 237 4.47 8.82 -14.90
C VAL A 237 5.72 7.98 -14.68
N ILE A 238 6.68 8.53 -13.94
CA ILE A 238 7.88 7.81 -13.51
C ILE A 238 7.59 7.23 -12.13
N GLY A 239 7.18 5.97 -12.13
CA GLY A 239 7.01 5.17 -10.93
C GLY A 239 8.32 4.74 -10.30
N GLN A 240 8.20 4.12 -9.15
CA GLN A 240 9.31 3.59 -8.36
C GLN A 240 9.81 2.23 -8.87
N CYS A 241 11.11 2.00 -8.76
CA CYS A 241 11.74 0.71 -8.97
C CYS A 241 12.77 0.40 -7.87
N LYS A 242 13.21 -0.87 -7.81
CA LYS A 242 14.20 -1.31 -6.83
C LYS A 242 15.59 -0.73 -7.07
N ASN A 243 15.88 -0.26 -8.29
CA ASN A 243 17.17 0.34 -8.62
C ASN A 243 17.20 1.82 -8.17
N GLN A 244 17.86 2.07 -7.04
CA GLN A 244 18.03 3.40 -6.46
C GLN A 244 19.10 4.24 -7.19
N ASP A 245 19.95 3.60 -7.99
CA ASP A 245 21.01 4.26 -8.75
C ASP A 245 20.58 4.56 -10.19
N LEU A 246 19.34 4.24 -10.55
CA LEU A 246 18.77 4.55 -11.85
C LEU A 246 18.78 6.07 -12.07
N LYS A 247 19.42 6.50 -13.16
CA LYS A 247 19.40 7.89 -13.65
C LYS A 247 18.86 7.93 -15.08
N PHE A 248 18.02 8.91 -15.36
CA PHE A 248 17.49 9.12 -16.70
C PHE A 248 18.25 10.24 -17.41
N SER A 249 18.70 9.95 -18.63
CA SER A 249 19.46 10.89 -19.46
C SER A 249 18.56 11.93 -20.15
N VAL A 250 17.28 11.60 -20.31
CA VAL A 250 16.27 12.44 -20.97
C VAL A 250 15.30 12.95 -19.92
N ARG A 251 15.09 14.27 -19.88
CA ARG A 251 13.99 14.90 -19.15
C ARG A 251 12.83 15.18 -20.11
N PRO A 252 11.57 15.03 -19.68
CA PRO A 252 10.43 15.49 -20.46
C PRO A 252 10.58 17.01 -20.68
N LYS A 253 10.54 17.47 -21.93
CA LYS A 253 10.54 18.90 -22.25
C LYS A 253 9.13 19.31 -22.66
N ASN A 254 8.57 20.35 -22.04
CA ASN A 254 7.23 20.88 -22.34
C ASN A 254 6.06 19.89 -22.16
N ARG A 255 6.27 18.76 -21.47
CA ARG A 255 5.25 17.73 -21.20
C ARG A 255 5.18 17.46 -19.71
N GLU A 256 3.99 17.39 -19.15
CA GLU A 256 3.83 17.13 -17.72
C GLU A 256 4.41 15.76 -17.32
N CYS A 257 5.00 15.69 -16.13
CA CYS A 257 5.55 14.45 -15.60
C CYS A 257 5.28 14.33 -14.10
N ILE A 258 4.72 13.20 -13.66
CA ILE A 258 4.63 12.83 -12.24
C ILE A 258 5.75 11.85 -11.92
N CYS A 259 6.59 12.15 -10.95
CA CYS A 259 7.80 11.39 -10.63
C CYS A 259 7.79 10.90 -9.17
N TYR A 260 7.47 9.62 -8.97
CA TYR A 260 7.51 8.92 -7.68
C TYR A 260 8.91 8.41 -7.30
N GLN A 261 9.89 8.57 -8.19
CA GLN A 261 11.30 8.25 -7.93
C GLN A 261 12.19 9.47 -8.20
N PRO A 262 12.16 10.51 -7.35
CA PRO A 262 12.84 11.78 -7.64
C PRO A 262 14.36 11.66 -7.89
N ASN A 263 15.00 10.67 -7.27
CA ASN A 263 16.43 10.40 -7.41
C ASN A 263 16.86 10.03 -8.84
N VAL A 264 15.94 9.76 -9.78
CA VAL A 264 16.31 9.59 -11.19
C VAL A 264 16.83 10.88 -11.84
N TYR A 265 16.48 12.04 -11.28
CA TYR A 265 16.90 13.36 -11.76
C TYR A 265 17.59 14.21 -10.71
N LEU A 266 17.32 13.96 -9.42
CA LEU A 266 17.81 14.76 -8.31
C LEU A 266 18.82 13.98 -7.47
N GLU A 267 19.75 14.68 -6.83
CA GLU A 267 20.57 14.13 -5.76
C GLU A 267 19.92 14.47 -4.41
N LEU A 268 19.17 13.52 -3.84
CA LEU A 268 18.44 13.71 -2.60
C LEU A 268 19.07 12.93 -1.45
N LYS A 269 19.16 13.57 -0.28
CA LYS A 269 19.62 12.93 0.94
C LYS A 269 18.47 12.18 1.61
N LYS A 270 18.71 10.90 1.93
CA LYS A 270 17.74 10.06 2.65
C LYS A 270 17.59 10.53 4.09
N MET A 271 16.37 10.43 4.64
CA MET A 271 16.12 10.67 6.05
C MET A 271 17.01 9.75 6.91
N GLN A 272 17.76 10.36 7.83
CA GLN A 272 18.44 9.62 8.88
C GLN A 272 17.55 9.60 10.12
N LEU A 273 17.12 8.40 10.52
CA LEU A 273 16.47 8.19 11.82
C LEU A 273 17.54 8.35 12.90
N LYS A 274 17.35 9.29 13.83
CA LYS A 274 18.35 9.66 14.86
C LYS A 274 17.97 9.24 16.27
N LYS A 275 16.76 8.70 16.48
CA LYS A 275 16.26 8.37 17.81
C LYS A 275 15.66 6.95 17.85
N PRO A 276 15.81 6.24 18.98
CA PRO A 276 15.05 5.02 19.23
C PRO A 276 13.56 5.30 19.11
N LEU A 277 12.78 4.26 18.84
CA LEU A 277 11.34 4.41 18.88
C LEU A 277 10.89 4.59 20.34
N THR A 278 10.51 5.82 20.70
CA THR A 278 10.06 6.21 22.03
C THR A 278 8.54 6.40 22.12
N GLY A 279 7.86 6.57 20.98
CA GLY A 279 6.41 6.68 20.90
C GLY A 279 5.70 5.39 21.31
N ASP A 280 4.71 5.55 22.18
CA ASP A 280 3.78 4.49 22.56
C ASP A 280 2.80 4.17 21.39
N TYR A 281 2.66 2.89 21.05
CA TYR A 281 1.85 2.43 19.91
C TYR A 281 0.37 2.87 20.01
N PRO A 282 -0.32 2.66 21.14
CA PRO A 282 -1.64 3.22 21.42
C PRO A 282 -1.75 4.73 21.19
N THR A 283 -0.75 5.50 21.62
CA THR A 283 -0.74 6.96 21.40
C THR A 283 -0.71 7.31 19.91
N ILE A 284 0.14 6.63 19.12
CA ILE A 284 0.21 6.83 17.66
C ILE A 284 -1.11 6.45 16.99
N LEU A 285 -1.70 5.31 17.38
CA LEU A 285 -3.00 4.88 16.85
C LEU A 285 -4.10 5.90 17.17
N SER A 286 -4.15 6.39 18.42
CA SER A 286 -5.09 7.43 18.83
C SER A 286 -4.96 8.69 17.98
N THR A 287 -3.73 9.14 17.71
CA THR A 287 -3.47 10.28 16.81
C THR A 287 -4.02 10.04 15.41
N ILE A 288 -3.79 8.85 14.82
CA ILE A 288 -4.30 8.49 13.50
C ILE A 288 -5.83 8.54 13.46
N LYS A 289 -6.49 8.04 14.51
CA LYS A 289 -7.95 7.94 14.59
C LYS A 289 -8.63 9.30 14.83
N ASN A 290 -8.01 10.17 15.62
CA ASN A 290 -8.70 11.34 16.19
C ASN A 290 -8.25 12.68 15.60
N ASN A 291 -7.04 12.78 15.04
CA ASN A 291 -6.51 14.05 14.53
C ASN A 291 -6.76 14.21 13.03
N LYS A 292 -6.68 15.44 12.52
CA LYS A 292 -6.81 15.69 11.07
C LYS A 292 -5.51 15.31 10.34
N PRO A 293 -5.59 14.83 9.09
CA PRO A 293 -4.42 14.65 8.23
C PRO A 293 -3.55 15.91 8.19
N GLY A 294 -2.24 15.74 8.24
CA GLY A 294 -1.29 16.84 8.38
C GLY A 294 -0.90 17.20 9.81
N SER A 295 -1.64 16.71 10.82
CA SER A 295 -1.15 16.78 12.20
C SER A 295 0.04 15.83 12.38
N PRO A 296 1.09 16.18 13.15
CA PRO A 296 2.17 15.24 13.45
C PRO A 296 1.64 13.96 14.08
N ILE A 297 2.09 12.80 13.57
CA ILE A 297 1.73 11.47 14.11
C ILE A 297 2.61 11.12 15.30
N CYS A 298 3.87 11.55 15.28
CA CYS A 298 4.83 11.40 16.37
C CYS A 298 5.76 12.62 16.42
N PRO A 299 6.60 12.78 17.46
CA PRO A 299 7.64 13.80 17.48
C PRO A 299 8.63 13.70 16.31
N ASP A 300 9.23 14.82 15.94
CA ASP A 300 10.21 14.86 14.85
C ASP A 300 11.50 14.09 15.17
N GLY A 301 12.03 13.41 14.14
CA GLY A 301 13.22 12.58 14.23
C GLY A 301 12.99 11.19 14.82
N GLU A 302 11.75 10.86 15.20
CA GLU A 302 11.34 9.49 15.54
C GLU A 302 11.13 8.62 14.28
N PRO A 303 11.14 7.28 14.38
CA PRO A 303 11.02 6.38 13.22
C PRO A 303 9.80 6.59 12.31
N TYR A 304 8.70 7.10 12.86
CA TYR A 304 7.48 7.39 12.09
C TYR A 304 7.35 8.85 11.65
N SER A 305 8.34 9.71 11.93
CA SER A 305 8.24 11.13 11.61
C SER A 305 8.20 11.40 10.11
N GLY A 306 8.60 10.43 9.27
CA GLY A 306 8.40 10.50 7.82
C GLY A 306 6.93 10.56 7.39
N TYR A 307 5.98 10.29 8.29
CA TYR A 307 4.55 10.49 8.08
C TYR A 307 4.04 11.87 8.55
N ASN A 308 4.89 12.70 9.19
CA ASN A 308 4.51 14.04 9.67
C ASN A 308 4.41 15.04 8.51
N ASN A 309 3.48 14.81 7.59
CA ASN A 309 3.18 15.69 6.47
C ASN A 309 1.68 15.73 6.18
N ARG A 310 1.28 16.69 5.34
CA ARG A 310 -0.12 16.97 5.00
C ARG A 310 -0.93 15.80 4.43
N PHE A 311 -0.29 14.73 3.97
CA PHE A 311 -0.98 13.54 3.43
C PHE A 311 -0.80 12.28 4.29
N TRP A 312 -0.04 12.35 5.38
CA TRP A 312 0.38 11.17 6.15
C TRP A 312 0.94 10.06 5.26
N VAL A 313 1.83 10.43 4.35
CA VAL A 313 2.54 9.50 3.45
C VAL A 313 3.98 9.36 3.92
N HIS A 314 4.54 8.15 3.95
CA HIS A 314 5.93 7.97 4.38
C HIS A 314 6.94 8.57 3.38
N GLN A 315 7.63 9.63 3.79
CA GLN A 315 8.73 10.26 3.07
C GLN A 315 10.05 9.50 3.27
N LYS A 316 10.88 9.45 2.23
CA LYS A 316 12.19 8.78 2.24
C LYS A 316 13.35 9.77 2.30
N PHE A 317 13.13 11.01 1.88
CA PHE A 317 14.16 12.03 1.77
C PHE A 317 13.97 13.11 2.84
N GLU A 318 15.04 13.84 3.17
CA GLU A 318 15.01 14.92 4.17
C GLU A 318 14.18 16.15 3.73
N ASN A 319 13.47 16.08 2.61
CA ASN A 319 12.62 17.16 2.14
C ASN A 319 11.37 17.28 3.03
N THR A 320 10.94 18.51 3.31
CA THR A 320 9.75 18.76 4.15
C THR A 320 8.46 18.53 3.38
N GLU A 321 8.46 18.74 2.07
CA GLU A 321 7.25 18.59 1.25
C GLU A 321 7.18 17.23 0.54
N PRO A 322 6.07 16.47 0.70
CA PRO A 322 5.90 15.18 0.03
C PRO A 322 5.62 15.33 -1.48
N VAL A 323 5.21 16.52 -1.92
CA VAL A 323 4.97 16.85 -3.34
C VAL A 323 5.49 18.24 -3.64
N TRP A 324 6.30 18.37 -4.69
CA TRP A 324 6.75 19.67 -5.20
C TRP A 324 6.87 19.65 -6.72
N ARG A 325 6.91 20.83 -7.33
CA ARG A 325 7.03 20.99 -8.79
C ARG A 325 8.32 21.74 -9.12
N GLU A 326 9.10 21.22 -10.07
CA GLU A 326 10.18 21.94 -10.74
C GLU A 326 9.93 21.85 -12.25
N GLU A 327 9.82 23.01 -12.89
CA GLU A 327 9.45 23.10 -14.31
C GLU A 327 8.14 22.33 -14.58
N ASN A 328 8.18 21.35 -15.49
CA ASN A 328 7.07 20.49 -15.88
C ASN A 328 7.03 19.14 -15.12
N ILE A 329 7.87 18.96 -14.09
CA ILE A 329 7.94 17.72 -13.30
C ILE A 329 7.38 17.95 -11.90
N VAL A 330 6.38 17.17 -11.53
CA VAL A 330 5.87 17.04 -10.15
C VAL A 330 6.57 15.84 -9.53
N TYR A 331 7.38 16.09 -8.51
CA TYR A 331 8.02 15.03 -7.73
C TYR A 331 7.14 14.63 -6.56
N CYS A 332 7.10 13.34 -6.28
CA CYS A 332 6.43 12.75 -5.13
C CYS A 332 7.45 11.98 -4.30
N ASP A 333 7.63 12.38 -3.04
CA ASP A 333 8.35 11.58 -2.05
C ASP A 333 7.35 10.72 -1.27
N GLY A 334 7.46 9.42 -1.45
CA GLY A 334 6.51 8.44 -0.93
C GLY A 334 5.40 8.09 -1.92
N TRP A 335 4.32 7.51 -1.40
CA TRP A 335 3.21 6.96 -2.18
C TRP A 335 2.01 7.92 -2.22
N VAL A 336 2.19 9.09 -2.85
CA VAL A 336 1.14 10.10 -2.96
C VAL A 336 0.08 9.71 -4.00
N LEU A 337 -1.19 9.61 -3.57
CA LEU A 337 -2.27 9.16 -4.44
C LEU A 337 -2.67 10.21 -5.48
N PRO A 338 -3.10 9.81 -6.70
CA PRO A 338 -3.56 10.75 -7.74
C PRO A 338 -4.70 11.66 -7.29
N GLN A 339 -5.55 11.20 -6.39
CA GLN A 339 -6.64 11.99 -5.79
C GLN A 339 -6.10 13.22 -5.05
N TYR A 340 -4.97 13.09 -4.35
CA TYR A 340 -4.30 14.23 -3.72
C TYR A 340 -3.70 15.15 -4.78
N LEU A 341 -3.06 14.60 -5.81
CA LEU A 341 -2.49 15.39 -6.89
C LEU A 341 -3.56 16.21 -7.64
N ILE A 342 -4.74 15.63 -7.89
CA ILE A 342 -5.87 16.32 -8.52
C ILE A 342 -6.40 17.42 -7.59
N ARG A 343 -6.67 17.09 -6.32
CA ARG A 343 -7.20 18.04 -5.33
C ARG A 343 -6.33 19.29 -5.17
N GLU A 344 -5.02 19.10 -5.26
CA GLU A 344 -4.01 20.15 -5.05
C GLU A 344 -3.58 20.83 -6.36
N GLY A 345 -4.18 20.48 -7.51
CA GLY A 345 -3.86 21.08 -8.81
C GLY A 345 -2.51 20.66 -9.40
N PHE A 346 -1.91 19.57 -8.90
CA PHE A 346 -0.69 18.99 -9.46
C PHE A 346 -0.95 18.05 -10.64
N LEU A 347 -2.17 17.54 -10.79
CA LEU A 347 -2.58 16.63 -11.86
C LEU A 347 -3.91 17.10 -12.47
N GLU A 348 -3.88 17.52 -13.73
CA GLU A 348 -5.07 17.91 -14.50
C GLU A 348 -5.70 16.69 -15.20
N VAL A 349 -7.03 16.55 -15.08
CA VAL A 349 -7.79 15.34 -15.48
C VAL A 349 -9.01 15.63 -16.33
#